data_AF-A0A7R9G751-F1
#
_entry.id   AF-A0A7R9G751-F1
#
_cell.length_a   1.000
_cell.length_b   1.000
_cell.length_c   1.000
_cell.angle_alpha   90.00
_cell.angle_beta   90.00
_cell.angle_gamma   90.00
#
_symmetry.space_group_name_H-M   'P 1'
#
loop_
_entity.id
_entity.type
_entity.pdbx_description
1 polymer ?
#
loop_
_entity_poly.entity_id
_entity_poly.type
_entity_poly.pdbx_seq_one_letter_code
_entity_poly.pdbx_strand_id
1 'polypeptide(L)'
;MRLFLLSLFIAFVAAEERRAVVYLGDPQGKNTEVLGNVTFIQTDSGPVAVTGAVLGLNTGKHGFHIHEKGDITGGCMAAGGHFNPE
;
A
#
# COMPACT_ATOMS: atom_id res chain seq x y z
N MET A 1 20.23 -41.98 37.47
CA MET A 1 18.94 -41.57 36.89
C MET A 1 19.01 -40.08 36.59
N ARG A 2 19.37 -39.68 35.37
CA ARG A 2 19.37 -38.27 34.95
C ARG A 2 18.01 -37.97 34.32
N LEU A 3 17.19 -37.22 35.04
CA LEU A 3 15.90 -36.74 34.56
C LEU A 3 16.16 -35.60 33.56
N PHE A 4 15.92 -35.85 32.27
CA PHE A 4 15.88 -34.77 31.28
C PHE A 4 14.47 -34.18 31.29
N LEU A 5 14.30 -32.97 31.83
CA LEU A 5 13.10 -32.19 31.57
C LEU A 5 13.17 -31.68 30.12
N LEU A 6 12.30 -32.17 29.25
CA LEU A 6 12.01 -31.51 27.98
C LEU A 6 11.21 -30.24 28.30
N SER A 7 11.83 -29.06 28.22
CA SER A 7 11.09 -27.80 28.16
C SER A 7 10.47 -27.68 26.77
N LEU A 8 9.15 -27.82 26.68
CA LEU A 8 8.40 -27.55 25.45
C LEU A 8 8.31 -26.03 25.26
N PHE A 9 9.20 -25.45 24.44
CA PHE A 9 9.05 -24.07 23.98
C PHE A 9 7.94 -24.02 22.93
N ILE A 10 6.78 -23.49 23.30
CA ILE A 10 5.72 -23.16 22.34
C ILE A 10 6.14 -21.85 21.67
N ALA A 11 6.58 -21.92 20.41
CA ALA A 11 6.83 -20.75 19.60
C ALA A 11 5.49 -20.16 19.13
N PHE A 12 5.15 -18.97 19.63
CA PHE A 12 4.02 -18.19 19.13
C PHE A 12 4.51 -17.42 17.89
N VAL A 13 4.07 -17.83 16.69
CA VAL A 13 4.30 -17.03 15.48
C VAL A 13 3.17 -16.01 15.41
N ALA A 14 3.47 -14.75 15.70
CA ALA A 14 2.55 -13.66 15.42
C ALA A 14 2.67 -13.28 13.94
N ALA A 15 1.53 -13.13 13.26
CA ALA A 15 1.52 -12.66 11.89
C ALA A 15 1.97 -11.19 11.83
N GLU A 16 2.92 -10.87 10.96
CA GLU A 16 3.43 -9.51 10.79
C GLU A 16 2.54 -8.75 9.80
N GLU A 17 1.85 -7.72 10.27
CA GLU A 17 1.07 -6.84 9.39
C GLU A 17 1.91 -5.63 8.94
N ARG A 18 2.05 -5.47 7.63
CA ARG A 18 2.62 -4.29 6.98
C ARG A 18 1.52 -3.43 6.42
N ARG A 19 1.57 -2.13 6.72
CA ARG A 19 0.54 -1.16 6.33
C ARG A 19 1.16 0.06 5.66
N ALA A 20 0.58 0.46 4.53
CA ALA A 20 0.91 1.71 3.85
C ALA A 20 -0.36 2.49 3.52
N VAL A 21 -0.29 3.82 3.56
CA VAL A 21 -1.41 4.72 3.25
C VAL A 21 -0.94 5.76 2.25
N VAL A 22 -1.73 6.00 1.22
CA VAL A 22 -1.51 7.01 0.20
C VAL A 22 -2.69 7.98 0.20
N TYR A 23 -2.40 9.28 0.17
CA TYR A 23 -3.38 10.32 -0.08
C TYR A 23 -3.34 10.71 -1.55
N LEU A 24 -4.50 10.71 -2.20
CA LEU A 24 -4.68 11.05 -3.59
C LEU A 24 -5.20 12.48 -3.69
N GLY A 25 -4.62 13.26 -4.60
CA GLY A 25 -5.00 14.63 -4.90
C GLY A 25 -4.00 15.27 -5.87
N ASP A 26 -4.32 16.47 -6.35
CA ASP A 26 -3.37 17.24 -7.17
C ASP A 26 -2.21 17.74 -6.29
N PRO A 27 -0.96 17.30 -6.52
CA PRO A 27 0.19 17.75 -5.73
C PRO A 27 0.49 19.23 -5.92
N GLN A 28 -0.06 19.88 -6.96
CA GLN A 28 0.09 21.31 -7.20
C GLN A 28 -1.02 22.14 -6.55
N GLY A 29 -2.05 21.51 -5.99
CA GLY A 29 -3.19 22.18 -5.36
C GLY A 29 -4.06 23.01 -6.31
N LYS A 30 -3.97 22.80 -7.62
CA LYS A 30 -4.78 23.52 -8.62
C LYS A 30 -6.17 22.89 -8.79
N ASN A 31 -6.26 21.57 -8.62
CA ASN A 31 -7.50 20.83 -8.60
C ASN A 31 -7.72 20.19 -7.21
N THR A 32 -8.79 20.59 -6.53
CA THR A 32 -9.17 20.07 -5.22
C THR A 32 -10.44 19.22 -5.26
N GLU A 33 -10.97 18.92 -6.45
CA GLU A 33 -12.20 18.16 -6.63
C GLU A 33 -11.94 16.65 -6.47
N VAL A 34 -10.87 16.15 -7.08
CA VAL A 34 -10.48 14.73 -6.98
C VAL A 34 -9.54 14.55 -5.80
N LEU A 35 -10.03 13.89 -4.76
CA LEU A 35 -9.26 13.58 -3.56
C LEU A 35 -9.65 12.22 -3.00
N GLY A 36 -8.75 11.60 -2.25
CA GLY A 36 -9.02 10.32 -1.64
C GLY A 36 -7.89 9.76 -0.81
N ASN A 37 -8.09 8.57 -0.30
CA ASN A 37 -7.05 7.81 0.37
C ASN A 37 -7.16 6.33 0.02
N VAL A 38 -6.00 5.68 -0.09
CA VAL A 38 -5.89 4.24 -0.33
C VAL A 38 -4.98 3.64 0.75
N THR A 39 -5.43 2.55 1.35
CA THR A 39 -4.69 1.77 2.33
C THR A 39 -4.32 0.43 1.71
N PHE A 40 -3.05 0.08 1.86
CA PHE A 40 -2.48 -1.22 1.49
C PHE A 40 -2.17 -1.97 2.78
N ILE A 41 -2.62 -3.22 2.87
CA ILE A 41 -2.37 -4.09 4.02
C ILE A 41 -1.82 -5.41 3.48
N GLN A 42 -0.70 -5.86 4.03
CA GLN A 42 -0.09 -7.15 3.74
C GLN A 42 0.21 -7.88 5.04
N THR A 43 -0.37 -9.06 5.23
CA THR A 43 -0.07 -9.94 6.35
C THR A 43 0.98 -10.95 5.93
N ASP A 44 2.07 -11.05 6.68
CA ASP A 44 3.25 -11.86 6.38
C ASP A 44 3.68 -11.67 4.91
N SER A 45 4.07 -12.75 4.22
CA SER A 45 4.37 -12.74 2.78
C SER A 45 3.14 -12.94 1.89
N GLY A 46 1.95 -12.65 2.40
CA GLY A 46 0.66 -12.84 1.71
C GLY A 46 0.39 -11.80 0.61
N PRO A 47 -0.81 -11.86 -0.01
CA PRO A 47 -1.24 -10.85 -0.97
C PRO A 47 -1.46 -9.50 -0.31
N VAL A 48 -1.39 -8.42 -1.10
CA VAL A 48 -1.70 -7.06 -0.65
C VAL A 48 -3.19 -6.81 -0.83
N ALA A 49 -3.90 -6.53 0.26
CA ALA A 49 -5.26 -6.01 0.23
C ALA A 49 -5.23 -4.49 0.02
N VAL A 50 -6.04 -4.00 -0.92
CA VAL A 50 -6.13 -2.57 -1.26
C VAL A 50 -7.56 -2.09 -1.00
N THR A 51 -7.72 -1.08 -0.16
CA THR A 51 -9.02 -0.50 0.19
C THR A 51 -8.92 1.01 0.30
N GLY A 52 -9.99 1.74 -0.05
CA GLY A 52 -9.95 3.19 -0.03
C GLY A 52 -11.21 3.83 -0.58
N ALA A 53 -11.21 5.16 -0.56
CA ALA A 53 -12.26 5.99 -1.14
C ALA A 53 -11.64 7.10 -1.97
N VAL A 54 -12.21 7.36 -3.14
CA VAL A 54 -11.86 8.48 -4.02
C VAL A 54 -13.14 9.22 -4.38
N LEU A 55 -13.13 10.53 -4.20
CA LEU A 55 -14.24 11.44 -4.43
C LEU A 55 -13.94 12.31 -5.66
N GLY A 56 -15.00 12.90 -6.23
CA GLY A 56 -14.87 13.86 -7.34
C GLY A 56 -14.51 13.26 -8.70
N LEU A 57 -14.40 11.94 -8.82
CA LEU A 57 -14.20 11.28 -10.11
C LEU A 57 -15.46 11.36 -10.97
N ASN A 58 -15.26 11.56 -12.28
CA ASN A 58 -16.33 11.40 -13.26
C ASN A 58 -16.88 9.97 -13.24
N THR A 59 -18.14 9.80 -13.63
CA THR A 59 -18.75 8.46 -13.75
C THR A 59 -18.00 7.63 -14.80
N GLY A 60 -17.64 6.39 -14.44
CA GLY A 60 -16.95 5.46 -15.33
C GLY A 60 -15.85 4.68 -14.62
N LYS A 61 -15.13 3.85 -15.40
CA LYS A 61 -13.93 3.17 -14.92
C LYS A 61 -12.73 4.12 -14.99
N HIS A 62 -11.86 4.04 -14.00
CA HIS A 62 -10.60 4.79 -13.92
C HIS A 62 -9.44 3.81 -13.77
N GLY A 63 -8.29 4.15 -14.36
CA GLY A 63 -7.07 3.38 -14.19
C GLY A 63 -6.53 3.54 -12.76
N PHE A 64 -5.95 2.47 -12.23
CA PHE A 64 -5.29 2.47 -10.92
C PHE A 64 -3.98 1.69 -11.04
N HIS A 65 -2.87 2.39 -10.82
CA HIS A 65 -1.53 1.87 -11.10
C HIS A 65 -0.56 2.29 -9.98
N ILE A 66 0.50 1.49 -9.82
CA ILE A 66 1.68 1.88 -9.05
C ILE A 66 2.71 2.41 -10.04
N HIS A 67 3.26 3.59 -9.77
CA HIS A 67 4.32 4.17 -10.58
C HIS A 67 5.70 3.77 -10.05
N GLU A 68 6.72 3.81 -10.91
CA GLU A 68 8.09 3.38 -10.57
C GLU A 68 8.75 4.25 -9.49
N LYS A 69 8.32 5.51 -9.33
CA LYS A 69 8.88 6.48 -8.38
C LYS A 69 7.78 7.12 -7.54
N GLY A 70 8.12 7.40 -6.28
CA GLY A 70 7.29 8.21 -5.36
C GLY A 70 7.45 9.72 -5.54
N ASP A 71 7.93 10.18 -6.71
CA ASP A 71 8.15 11.60 -6.99
C ASP A 71 6.91 12.20 -7.65
N ILE A 72 6.17 13.01 -6.91
CA ILE A 72 4.94 13.67 -7.37
C ILE A 72 5.19 15.09 -7.91
N THR A 73 6.45 15.52 -8.03
CA THR A 73 6.79 16.82 -8.59
C THR A 73 6.39 16.92 -10.08
N GLY A 74 6.26 18.14 -10.58
CA GLY A 74 5.83 18.37 -11.98
C GLY A 74 4.38 17.93 -12.26
N GLY A 75 3.53 17.81 -11.23
CA GLY A 75 2.14 17.39 -11.42
C GLY A 75 2.04 15.90 -11.75
N CYS A 76 2.69 15.05 -10.95
CA CYS A 76 2.77 13.58 -11.12
C CYS A 76 3.61 13.08 -12.31
N MET A 77 4.08 13.96 -13.20
CA MET A 77 4.91 13.56 -14.35
C MET A 77 6.25 12.93 -13.95
N ALA A 78 6.82 13.34 -12.81
CA ALA A 78 8.09 12.80 -12.30
C ALA A 78 7.95 11.37 -11.72
N ALA A 79 6.73 10.87 -11.52
CA ALA A 79 6.49 9.52 -11.00
C ALA A 79 6.96 8.42 -11.98
N GLY A 80 7.18 8.79 -13.25
CA GLY A 80 7.65 7.88 -14.29
C GLY A 80 6.53 6.97 -14.81
N GLY A 81 6.92 5.85 -15.43
CA GLY A 81 5.98 4.85 -15.95
C GLY A 81 5.33 3.99 -14.86
N HIS A 82 4.58 2.98 -15.28
CA HIS A 82 4.08 1.94 -14.38
C HIS A 82 5.27 1.13 -13.82
N PHE A 83 5.22 0.79 -12.53
CA PHE A 83 6.20 -0.09 -11.92
C PHE A 83 6.15 -1.47 -12.58
N ASN A 84 7.24 -1.85 -13.26
CA ASN A 84 7.41 -3.14 -13.93
C ASN A 84 8.85 -3.65 -13.70
N PRO A 85 9.11 -4.35 -12.58
CA PRO A 85 10.46 -4.70 -12.14
C PRO A 85 11.11 -5.89 -12.86
N GLU A 86 10.36 -6.63 -13.68
CA GLU A 86 10.84 -7.79 -14.44
C GLU A 86 11.32 -7.41 -15.85
#